data_AF-A0A3B0K7T6-F1
#
_entry.id   AF-A0A3B0K7T6-F1
#
_cell.length_a   1.000
_cell.length_b   1.000
_cell.length_c   1.000
_cell.angle_alpha   90.00
_cell.angle_beta   90.00
_cell.angle_gamma   90.00
#
_symmetry.space_group_name_H-M   'P 1'
#
loop_
_entity.id
_entity.type
_entity.pdbx_description
1 polymer ?
#
loop_
_entity_poly.entity_id
_entity_poly.type
_entity_poly.pdbx_seq_one_letter_code
_entity_poly.pdbx_strand_id
1 'polypeptide(L)'
;MKWCSICRKVDNDVKVVHVPKCLEKRKLWEQILDCSFAVNSKICDSHFDASQWRSPPKEGQIYKRRRLKADAVPHGEPEPKFVKLGFANSSTQTEDNVINHAIRVENESLRKQNRRMQKEMHSLRQQLEDFKELEISLKTIFTETQINILKSGGKRAVFNATDMSAAICLHTAGPPAYNHLYRKGFPLPSRATLYRWLADVNISTGTLDVVIDLMENEEMPEVDKLCVLSFDEMKVAAAFEHDSSADVDYEPSTYVQLAIARGLNKSWEQPVFFDFSTLMDADTLHSIINKLHKRGYPVVAIVSDLGAGNQTLWTELGISETKNWFTHPADEDLKIFVFSDTPHLIKLVRDQYVDSGLIINGKRLTKSTVQQTISHCAKPDVSMSFNITDNHLNIGPLAKQNIKLATQLFSNTTGSFIRRCNALGYNVQNASETADLFKIINDWFAVFNSKSSTSNSIEPTQPYGKQIEIQRGILAKMSEIMSSEILGVGAHSLPFQKGILVNNASLEGLYCYLSEKYEMQYIFTSRLSQDIVENFFIAMRPKGEQFEHPTPLQFKFMLRKYISGMTKLNKPIDK
;
A
#
# COMPACT_ATOMS: atom_id res chain seq x y z
N MET A 1 -41.26 -21.78 13.84
CA MET A 1 -42.34 -22.80 13.76
C MET A 1 -42.39 -23.59 15.05
N LYS A 2 -43.54 -23.60 15.73
CA LYS A 2 -43.72 -24.35 16.98
C LYS A 2 -44.57 -25.60 16.68
N TRP A 3 -44.03 -26.77 17.03
CA TRP A 3 -44.69 -28.06 16.85
C TRP A 3 -45.21 -28.57 18.19
N CYS A 4 -46.47 -29.01 18.23
CA CYS A 4 -47.04 -29.71 19.36
C CYS A 4 -47.01 -31.22 19.12
N SER A 5 -46.34 -31.96 20.01
CA SER A 5 -46.22 -33.42 19.92
C SER A 5 -47.56 -34.16 20.11
N ILE A 6 -48.56 -33.54 20.73
CA ILE A 6 -49.90 -34.12 20.93
C ILE A 6 -50.79 -33.82 19.72
N CYS A 7 -51.00 -32.54 19.38
CA CYS A 7 -51.87 -32.15 18.27
C CYS A 7 -51.31 -32.49 16.88
N ARG A 8 -50.01 -32.81 16.78
CA ARG A 8 -49.29 -33.12 15.53
C ARG A 8 -49.48 -32.07 14.42
N LYS A 9 -49.56 -30.80 14.80
CA LYS A 9 -49.71 -29.65 13.90
C LYS A 9 -48.65 -28.58 14.22
N VAL A 10 -48.27 -27.82 13.20
CA VAL A 10 -47.43 -26.62 13.35
C VAL A 10 -48.37 -25.42 13.47
N ASP A 11 -48.27 -24.68 14.56
CA ASP A 11 -49.03 -23.45 14.76
C ASP A 11 -48.10 -22.38 15.35
N ASN A 12 -48.05 -21.20 14.72
CA ASN A 12 -47.12 -20.14 15.12
C ASN A 12 -47.66 -19.31 16.30
N ASP A 13 -48.99 -19.24 16.47
CA ASP A 13 -49.64 -18.37 17.44
C ASP A 13 -49.82 -19.02 18.82
N VAL A 14 -49.63 -20.33 18.91
CA VAL A 14 -49.76 -21.07 20.17
C VAL A 14 -48.48 -21.01 21.00
N LYS A 15 -48.59 -20.92 22.34
CA LYS A 15 -47.44 -21.00 23.24
C LYS A 15 -47.18 -22.47 23.59
N VAL A 16 -45.92 -22.88 23.58
CA VAL A 16 -45.54 -24.28 23.82
C VAL A 16 -44.80 -24.44 25.13
N VAL A 17 -45.13 -25.52 25.83
CA VAL A 17 -44.51 -25.97 27.08
C VAL A 17 -43.62 -27.16 26.78
N HIS A 18 -42.41 -27.16 27.33
CA HIS A 18 -41.51 -28.30 27.22
C HIS A 18 -41.95 -29.43 28.17
N VAL A 19 -41.89 -30.66 27.69
CA VAL A 19 -42.14 -31.85 28.51
C VAL A 19 -41.08 -31.96 29.63
N PRO A 20 -41.44 -32.44 30.84
CA PRO A 20 -40.51 -32.54 31.96
C PRO A 20 -39.23 -33.31 31.62
N LYS A 21 -38.08 -32.77 32.05
CA LYS A 21 -36.78 -33.46 31.94
C LYS A 21 -36.65 -34.63 32.92
N CYS A 22 -37.35 -34.58 34.06
CA CYS A 22 -37.42 -35.70 35.01
C CYS A 22 -38.20 -36.87 34.39
N LEU A 23 -37.64 -38.08 34.49
CA LEU A 23 -38.21 -39.29 33.86
C LEU A 23 -39.55 -39.70 34.51
N GLU A 24 -39.66 -39.63 35.83
CA GLU A 24 -40.87 -40.02 36.56
C GLU A 24 -42.06 -39.13 36.20
N LYS A 25 -41.86 -37.81 36.23
CA LYS A 25 -42.90 -36.85 35.86
C LYS A 25 -43.25 -36.93 34.36
N ARG A 26 -42.29 -37.26 33.50
CA ARG A 26 -42.56 -37.49 32.07
C ARG A 26 -43.40 -38.75 31.88
N LYS A 27 -43.06 -39.87 32.52
CA LYS A 27 -43.85 -41.09 32.46
C LYS A 27 -45.28 -40.88 32.95
N LEU A 28 -45.47 -40.03 33.97
CA LEU A 28 -46.81 -39.65 34.42
C LEU A 28 -47.59 -38.90 33.32
N TRP A 29 -46.95 -37.97 32.61
CA TRP A 29 -47.58 -37.27 31.48
C TRP A 29 -47.87 -38.21 30.30
N GLU A 30 -46.97 -39.15 30.01
CA GLU A 30 -47.15 -40.18 28.98
C GLU A 30 -48.33 -41.12 29.31
N GLN A 31 -48.49 -41.51 30.58
CA GLN A 31 -49.59 -42.35 31.06
C GLN A 31 -50.95 -41.64 30.97
N ILE A 32 -51.02 -40.35 31.32
CA ILE A 32 -52.26 -39.59 31.29
C ILE A 32 -52.73 -39.35 29.85
N LEU A 33 -51.79 -39.19 28.91
CA LEU A 33 -52.08 -38.82 27.52
C LEU A 33 -51.97 -40.00 26.53
N ASP A 34 -51.68 -41.20 27.02
CA ASP A 34 -51.47 -42.43 26.23
C ASP A 34 -50.53 -42.24 25.01
N CYS A 35 -49.42 -41.53 25.20
CA CYS A 35 -48.45 -41.26 24.15
C CYS A 35 -47.01 -41.14 24.69
N SER A 36 -46.00 -41.41 23.85
CA SER A 36 -44.58 -41.34 24.25
C SER A 36 -43.92 -40.01 23.86
N PHE A 37 -43.13 -39.43 24.76
CA PHE A 37 -42.44 -38.17 24.59
C PHE A 37 -40.91 -38.31 24.72
N ALA A 38 -40.19 -37.78 23.74
CA ALA A 38 -38.76 -37.51 23.87
C ALA A 38 -38.50 -36.30 24.80
N VAL A 39 -37.29 -36.21 25.39
CA VAL A 39 -36.91 -35.15 26.36
C VAL A 39 -37.07 -33.73 25.82
N ASN A 40 -36.92 -33.56 24.50
CA ASN A 40 -37.04 -32.28 23.80
C ASN A 40 -38.45 -32.00 23.24
N SER A 41 -39.42 -32.89 23.51
CA SER A 41 -40.81 -32.73 23.07
C SER A 41 -41.45 -31.48 23.67
N LYS A 42 -42.38 -30.90 22.91
CA LYS A 42 -43.13 -29.71 23.32
C LYS A 42 -44.61 -29.94 23.05
N ILE A 43 -45.45 -29.44 23.95
CA ILE A 43 -46.91 -29.52 23.85
C ILE A 43 -47.50 -28.12 24.00
N CYS A 44 -48.64 -27.85 23.39
CA CYS A 44 -49.28 -26.52 23.51
C CYS A 44 -49.84 -26.29 24.91
N ASP A 45 -49.90 -25.02 25.30
CA ASP A 45 -50.40 -24.59 26.61
C ASP A 45 -51.91 -24.84 26.79
N SER A 46 -52.66 -25.03 25.70
CA SER A 46 -54.08 -25.40 25.71
C SER A 46 -54.38 -26.75 26.35
N HIS A 47 -53.37 -27.62 26.54
CA HIS A 47 -53.51 -28.88 27.28
C HIS A 47 -53.48 -28.71 28.80
N PHE A 48 -53.41 -27.48 29.33
CA PHE A 48 -53.35 -27.21 30.76
C PHE A 48 -54.44 -26.23 31.17
N ASP A 49 -55.19 -26.58 32.22
CA ASP A 49 -56.18 -25.68 32.78
C ASP A 49 -55.55 -24.42 33.38
N ALA A 50 -56.30 -23.31 33.36
CA ALA A 50 -55.83 -22.02 33.85
C ALA A 50 -55.39 -22.06 35.33
N SER A 51 -55.99 -22.94 36.14
CA SER A 51 -55.71 -23.13 37.57
C SER A 51 -54.37 -23.83 37.86
N GLN A 52 -53.78 -24.51 36.87
CA GLN A 52 -52.50 -25.22 36.97
C GLN A 52 -51.29 -24.31 36.77
N TRP A 53 -51.52 -23.06 36.41
CA TRP A 53 -50.49 -22.04 36.27
C TRP A 53 -50.26 -21.32 37.61
N ARG A 54 -49.02 -20.89 37.86
CA ARG A 54 -48.71 -20.08 39.04
C ARG A 54 -49.32 -18.69 38.89
N SER A 55 -49.95 -18.19 39.95
CA SER A 55 -50.45 -16.82 40.02
C SER A 55 -49.30 -15.81 39.92
N PRO A 56 -49.51 -14.61 39.34
CA PRO A 56 -48.49 -13.56 39.35
C PRO A 56 -48.18 -13.11 40.78
N PRO A 57 -46.91 -12.77 41.11
CA PRO A 57 -46.54 -12.30 42.45
C PRO A 57 -47.11 -10.91 42.77
N LYS A 58 -47.25 -10.59 44.06
CA LYS A 58 -47.53 -9.22 44.53
C LYS A 58 -46.34 -8.28 44.21
N GLU A 59 -46.67 -7.01 44.04
CA GLU A 59 -45.86 -5.86 43.55
C GLU A 59 -44.33 -6.03 43.51
N GLY A 60 -43.76 -5.79 42.32
CA GLY A 60 -42.33 -5.51 42.12
C GLY A 60 -41.51 -6.53 41.34
N GLN A 61 -42.02 -7.73 41.03
CA GLN A 61 -41.32 -8.72 40.18
C GLN A 61 -42.05 -8.99 38.85
N ILE A 62 -41.41 -8.64 37.73
CA ILE A 62 -41.90 -8.94 36.37
C ILE A 62 -41.33 -10.28 35.90
N TYR A 63 -42.17 -11.31 35.77
CA TYR A 63 -41.77 -12.54 35.09
C TYR A 63 -41.96 -12.42 33.57
N LYS A 64 -40.86 -12.57 32.81
CA LYS A 64 -40.90 -12.56 31.32
C LYS A 64 -41.68 -13.74 30.70
N ARG A 65 -42.01 -14.81 31.45
CA ARG A 65 -42.70 -16.02 30.95
C ARG A 65 -43.60 -16.66 32.02
N ARG A 66 -44.81 -17.10 31.62
CA ARG A 66 -45.77 -17.85 32.46
C ARG A 66 -45.20 -19.23 32.83
N ARG A 67 -45.41 -19.69 34.08
CA ARG A 67 -44.85 -20.96 34.59
C ARG A 67 -45.95 -21.85 35.19
N LEU A 68 -45.86 -23.15 34.92
CA LEU A 68 -46.73 -24.17 35.53
C LEU A 68 -46.37 -24.40 37.01
N LYS A 69 -47.35 -24.86 37.79
CA LYS A 69 -47.10 -25.39 39.13
C LYS A 69 -46.33 -26.72 39.06
N ALA A 70 -45.69 -27.10 40.17
CA ALA A 70 -44.81 -28.27 40.20
C ALA A 70 -45.54 -29.61 40.04
N ASP A 71 -46.84 -29.62 40.29
CA ASP A 71 -47.80 -30.72 40.23
C ASP A 71 -48.67 -30.71 38.97
N ALA A 72 -48.55 -29.69 38.11
CA ALA A 72 -49.34 -29.59 36.89
C ALA A 72 -49.16 -30.80 35.95
N VAL A 73 -50.27 -31.28 35.41
CA VAL A 73 -50.38 -32.42 34.47
C VAL A 73 -51.32 -32.07 33.32
N PRO A 74 -50.96 -32.40 32.08
CA PRO A 74 -51.77 -32.06 30.92
C PRO A 74 -53.05 -32.91 30.84
N HIS A 75 -54.07 -32.39 30.19
CA HIS A 75 -55.31 -33.08 29.86
C HIS A 75 -55.41 -33.31 28.34
N GLY A 76 -55.89 -34.48 27.96
CA GLY A 76 -56.25 -34.83 26.58
C GLY A 76 -57.66 -35.38 26.57
N GLU A 77 -58.48 -34.95 25.61
CA GLU A 77 -59.75 -35.63 25.33
C GLU A 77 -59.43 -37.05 24.84
N PRO A 78 -60.07 -38.08 25.40
CA PRO A 78 -59.94 -39.43 24.86
C PRO A 78 -60.56 -39.46 23.46
N GLU A 79 -59.84 -39.97 22.46
CA GLU A 79 -60.46 -40.32 21.18
C GLU A 79 -61.68 -41.23 21.44
N PRO A 80 -62.82 -41.03 20.75
CA PRO A 80 -63.99 -41.86 20.94
C PRO A 80 -63.64 -43.31 20.61
N LYS A 81 -63.77 -44.21 21.60
CA LYS A 81 -63.74 -45.65 21.40
C LYS A 81 -64.82 -46.00 20.37
N PHE A 82 -64.43 -46.47 19.19
CA PHE A 82 -65.36 -47.03 18.23
C PHE A 82 -66.09 -48.21 18.87
N VAL A 83 -67.40 -48.02 19.10
CA VAL A 83 -68.34 -49.10 19.43
C VAL A 83 -68.39 -50.03 18.23
N LYS A 84 -67.98 -51.29 18.41
CA LYS A 84 -68.23 -52.36 17.43
C LYS A 84 -69.75 -52.58 17.36
N LEU A 85 -70.39 -51.99 16.35
CA LEU A 85 -71.66 -52.52 15.84
C LEU A 85 -71.33 -53.77 15.03
N GLY A 86 -71.83 -54.90 15.53
CA GLY A 86 -71.66 -56.20 14.88
C GLY A 86 -72.35 -56.25 13.54
N PHE A 87 -71.65 -56.73 12.53
CA PHE A 87 -72.26 -57.49 11.46
C PHE A 87 -71.38 -58.71 11.19
N ALA A 88 -72.02 -59.86 11.34
CA ALA A 88 -71.51 -61.13 10.87
C ALA A 88 -71.32 -61.05 9.35
N ASN A 89 -70.18 -61.54 8.86
CA ASN A 89 -70.16 -62.63 7.88
C ASN A 89 -68.72 -63.10 7.65
N SER A 90 -68.62 -64.41 7.64
CA SER A 90 -67.44 -65.25 7.53
C SER A 90 -66.88 -65.25 6.09
N SER A 91 -65.59 -65.58 6.00
CA SER A 91 -64.90 -66.15 4.82
C SER A 91 -64.20 -65.17 3.87
N THR A 92 -62.91 -64.92 4.17
CA THR A 92 -61.69 -65.10 3.33
C THR A 92 -60.55 -64.24 3.92
N GLN A 93 -59.74 -64.79 4.82
CA GLN A 93 -58.72 -64.02 5.59
C GLN A 93 -57.27 -64.50 5.40
N THR A 94 -56.94 -65.12 4.27
CA THR A 94 -55.55 -65.55 3.99
C THR A 94 -54.87 -64.73 2.90
N GLU A 95 -55.54 -64.38 1.79
CA GLU A 95 -54.91 -63.61 0.70
C GLU A 95 -54.80 -62.11 0.99
N ASP A 96 -55.85 -61.47 1.51
CA ASP A 96 -55.82 -60.03 1.86
C ASP A 96 -54.80 -59.70 2.95
N ASN A 97 -54.57 -60.61 3.90
CA ASN A 97 -53.58 -60.41 4.97
C ASN A 97 -52.14 -60.53 4.45
N VAL A 98 -51.89 -61.40 3.45
CA VAL A 98 -50.57 -61.57 2.82
C VAL A 98 -50.26 -60.39 1.91
N ILE A 99 -51.23 -59.92 1.11
CA ILE A 99 -51.09 -58.74 0.25
C ILE A 99 -50.87 -57.47 1.09
N ASN A 100 -51.65 -57.27 2.16
CA ASN A 100 -51.48 -56.14 3.06
C ASN A 100 -50.13 -56.18 3.82
N HIS A 101 -49.63 -57.37 4.15
CA HIS A 101 -48.31 -57.53 4.75
C HIS A 101 -47.18 -57.18 3.75
N ALA A 102 -47.27 -57.66 2.50
CA ALA A 102 -46.30 -57.35 1.45
C ALA A 102 -46.24 -55.83 1.14
N ILE A 103 -47.40 -55.18 1.00
CA ILE A 103 -47.52 -53.72 0.81
C ILE A 103 -46.94 -52.96 2.00
N ARG A 104 -47.12 -53.45 3.23
CA ARG A 104 -46.57 -52.82 4.43
C ARG A 104 -45.04 -52.92 4.48
N VAL A 105 -44.48 -54.08 4.16
CA VAL A 105 -43.03 -54.30 4.09
C VAL A 105 -42.40 -53.43 2.99
N GLU A 106 -43.05 -53.33 1.82
CA GLU A 106 -42.61 -52.46 0.74
C GLU A 106 -42.68 -50.98 1.12
N ASN A 107 -43.76 -50.53 1.77
CA ASN A 107 -43.88 -49.17 2.28
C ASN A 107 -42.84 -48.85 3.36
N GLU A 108 -42.51 -49.79 4.23
CA GLU A 108 -41.44 -49.64 5.22
C GLU A 108 -40.06 -49.55 4.55
N SER A 109 -39.83 -50.35 3.50
CA SER A 109 -38.62 -50.29 2.67
C SER A 109 -38.48 -48.94 1.95
N LEU A 110 -39.54 -48.48 1.28
CA LEU A 110 -39.59 -47.17 0.60
C LEU A 110 -39.41 -46.01 1.58
N ARG A 111 -40.02 -46.08 2.77
CA ARG A 111 -39.80 -45.09 3.85
C ARG A 111 -38.36 -45.08 4.33
N LYS A 112 -37.71 -46.24 4.42
CA LYS A 112 -36.29 -46.35 4.79
C LYS A 112 -35.38 -45.77 3.70
N GLN A 113 -35.69 -46.02 2.43
CA GLN A 113 -34.99 -45.43 1.28
C GLN A 113 -35.14 -43.91 1.22
N ASN A 114 -36.36 -43.40 1.40
CA ASN A 114 -36.61 -41.95 1.48
C ASN A 114 -35.85 -41.29 2.63
N ARG A 115 -35.83 -41.91 3.81
CA ARG A 115 -35.02 -41.41 4.95
C ARG A 115 -33.52 -41.41 4.63
N ARG A 116 -33.01 -42.42 3.90
CA ARG A 116 -31.61 -42.48 3.47
C ARG A 116 -31.29 -41.36 2.49
N MET A 117 -32.12 -41.19 1.45
CA MET A 117 -31.95 -40.12 0.45
C MET A 117 -32.06 -38.73 1.09
N GLN A 118 -32.96 -38.52 2.05
CA GLN A 118 -33.07 -37.24 2.78
C GLN A 118 -31.80 -36.93 3.59
N LYS A 119 -31.20 -37.94 4.24
CA LYS A 119 -29.94 -37.77 4.96
C LYS A 119 -28.78 -37.46 4.00
N GLU A 120 -28.73 -38.14 2.86
CA GLU A 120 -27.72 -37.91 1.83
C GLU A 120 -27.85 -36.51 1.20
N MET A 121 -29.08 -36.08 0.87
CA MET A 121 -29.36 -34.71 0.41
C MET A 121 -28.94 -33.67 1.44
N HIS A 122 -29.20 -33.91 2.73
CA HIS A 122 -28.77 -32.99 3.79
C HIS A 122 -27.25 -32.92 3.90
N SER A 123 -26.56 -34.06 3.83
CA SER A 123 -25.09 -34.14 3.84
C SER A 123 -24.47 -33.42 2.63
N LEU A 124 -25.01 -33.63 1.42
CA LEU A 124 -24.53 -32.96 0.21
C LEU A 124 -24.77 -31.45 0.26
N ARG A 125 -25.90 -31.00 0.81
CA ARG A 125 -26.17 -29.57 1.02
C ARG A 125 -25.17 -28.94 1.99
N GLN A 126 -24.82 -29.63 3.07
CA GLN A 126 -23.81 -29.14 4.01
C GLN A 126 -22.44 -29.04 3.34
N GLN A 127 -22.01 -30.09 2.65
CA GLN A 127 -20.73 -30.07 1.91
C GLN A 127 -20.69 -28.96 0.87
N LEU A 128 -21.78 -28.74 0.12
CA LEU A 128 -21.88 -27.66 -0.85
C LEU A 128 -21.71 -26.29 -0.20
N GLU A 129 -22.29 -26.08 1.00
CA GLU A 129 -22.16 -24.82 1.72
C GLU A 129 -20.72 -24.60 2.20
N ASP A 130 -20.10 -25.63 2.79
CA ASP A 130 -18.70 -25.57 3.22
C ASP A 130 -17.75 -25.30 2.02
N PHE A 131 -18.02 -25.92 0.86
CA PHE A 131 -17.27 -25.67 -0.38
C PHE A 131 -17.47 -24.25 -0.92
N LYS A 132 -18.67 -23.68 -0.81
CA LYS A 132 -18.95 -22.30 -1.23
C LYS A 132 -18.21 -21.31 -0.33
N GLU A 133 -18.24 -21.51 0.99
CA GLU A 133 -17.50 -20.64 1.93
C GLU A 133 -16.00 -20.68 1.64
N LEU A 134 -15.44 -21.87 1.39
CA LEU A 134 -14.04 -22.02 1.01
C LEU A 134 -13.74 -21.32 -0.33
N GLU A 135 -14.61 -21.46 -1.33
CA GLU A 135 -14.43 -20.81 -2.62
C GLU A 135 -14.45 -19.28 -2.52
N ILE A 136 -15.36 -18.73 -1.71
CA ILE A 136 -15.41 -17.29 -1.44
C ILE A 136 -14.11 -16.82 -0.80
N SER A 137 -13.60 -17.57 0.20
CA SER A 137 -12.31 -17.26 0.82
C SER A 137 -11.16 -17.32 -0.19
N LEU A 138 -11.10 -18.36 -1.04
CA LEU A 138 -10.05 -18.48 -2.04
C LEU A 138 -10.08 -17.36 -3.09
N LYS A 139 -11.25 -16.86 -3.47
CA LYS A 139 -11.40 -15.72 -4.40
C LYS A 139 -10.79 -14.41 -3.87
N THR A 140 -10.57 -14.30 -2.55
CA THR A 140 -9.85 -13.15 -1.97
C THR A 140 -8.33 -13.22 -2.15
N ILE A 141 -7.79 -14.42 -2.42
CA ILE A 141 -6.34 -14.68 -2.50
C ILE A 141 -5.91 -15.00 -3.93
N PHE A 142 -6.70 -15.80 -4.63
CA PHE A 142 -6.39 -16.36 -5.94
C PHE A 142 -7.38 -15.88 -6.99
N THR A 143 -6.91 -15.82 -8.24
CA THR A 143 -7.74 -15.59 -9.40
C THR A 143 -8.64 -16.79 -9.71
N GLU A 144 -9.68 -16.57 -10.50
CA GLU A 144 -10.59 -17.64 -10.93
C GLU A 144 -9.86 -18.75 -11.70
N THR A 145 -8.90 -18.40 -12.56
CA THR A 145 -8.06 -19.37 -13.27
C THR A 145 -7.24 -20.22 -12.30
N GLN A 146 -6.66 -19.60 -11.26
CA GLN A 146 -5.89 -20.32 -10.24
C GLN A 146 -6.77 -21.28 -9.43
N ILE A 147 -7.97 -20.85 -9.06
CA ILE A 147 -8.95 -21.71 -8.38
C ILE A 147 -9.33 -22.89 -9.28
N ASN A 148 -9.51 -22.67 -10.58
CA ASN A 148 -9.80 -23.75 -11.54
C ASN A 148 -8.64 -24.75 -11.68
N ILE A 149 -7.38 -24.30 -11.61
CA ILE A 149 -6.21 -25.19 -11.57
C ILE A 149 -6.25 -26.06 -10.30
N LEU A 150 -6.56 -25.46 -9.15
CA LEU A 150 -6.69 -26.19 -7.89
C LEU A 150 -7.84 -27.22 -7.95
N LYS A 151 -9.01 -26.83 -8.46
CA LYS A 151 -10.19 -27.70 -8.62
C LYS A 151 -9.96 -28.86 -9.58
N SER A 152 -9.14 -28.67 -10.61
CA SER A 152 -8.87 -29.69 -11.65
C SER A 152 -7.73 -30.66 -11.30
N GLY A 153 -7.17 -30.58 -10.09
CA GLY A 153 -6.06 -31.43 -9.67
C GLY A 153 -4.72 -31.03 -10.30
N GLY A 154 -4.53 -29.74 -10.59
CA GLY A 154 -3.27 -29.23 -11.16
C GLY A 154 -3.15 -29.41 -12.67
N LYS A 155 -4.26 -29.60 -13.40
CA LYS A 155 -4.23 -29.67 -14.86
C LYS A 155 -3.86 -28.30 -15.46
N ARG A 156 -3.30 -28.34 -16.66
CA ARG A 156 -2.91 -27.13 -17.41
C ARG A 156 -4.15 -26.27 -17.68
N ALA A 157 -4.02 -24.97 -17.41
CA ALA A 157 -5.00 -23.96 -17.78
C ALA A 157 -4.35 -22.91 -18.69
N VAL A 158 -5.18 -22.23 -19.46
CA VAL A 158 -4.77 -21.03 -20.22
C VAL A 158 -4.91 -19.83 -19.29
N PHE A 159 -3.80 -19.17 -19.00
CA PHE A 159 -3.79 -17.97 -18.17
C PHE A 159 -4.27 -16.76 -18.96
N ASN A 160 -5.07 -15.91 -18.31
CA ASN A 160 -5.50 -14.63 -18.88
C ASN A 160 -4.54 -13.49 -18.48
N ALA A 161 -4.79 -12.29 -18.99
CA ALA A 161 -3.93 -11.13 -18.73
C ALA A 161 -3.82 -10.76 -17.24
N THR A 162 -4.90 -10.90 -16.48
CA THR A 162 -4.95 -10.62 -15.03
C THR A 162 -4.10 -11.62 -14.24
N ASP A 163 -4.21 -12.91 -14.56
CA ASP A 163 -3.40 -13.96 -13.92
C ASP A 163 -1.91 -13.73 -14.17
N MET A 164 -1.58 -13.41 -15.43
CA MET A 164 -0.20 -13.17 -15.85
C MET A 164 0.36 -11.90 -15.23
N SER A 165 -0.44 -10.83 -15.13
CA SER A 165 -0.10 -9.60 -14.41
C SER A 165 0.28 -9.88 -12.95
N ALA A 166 -0.60 -10.56 -12.21
CA ALA A 166 -0.36 -10.92 -10.82
C ALA A 166 0.88 -11.80 -10.67
N ALA A 167 1.06 -12.77 -11.57
CA ALA A 167 2.23 -13.64 -11.56
C ALA A 167 3.54 -12.91 -11.89
N ILE A 168 3.52 -11.97 -12.85
CA ILE A 168 4.67 -11.11 -13.18
C ILE A 168 5.01 -10.25 -11.97
N CYS A 169 4.03 -9.62 -11.32
CA CYS A 169 4.23 -8.81 -10.12
C CYS A 169 4.90 -9.62 -8.99
N LEU A 170 4.38 -10.82 -8.69
CA LEU A 170 4.98 -11.72 -7.70
C LEU A 170 6.41 -12.14 -8.09
N HIS A 171 6.65 -12.44 -9.36
CA HIS A 171 7.97 -12.79 -9.86
C HIS A 171 8.94 -11.58 -9.88
N THR A 172 8.45 -10.35 -10.00
CA THR A 172 9.24 -9.11 -9.89
C THR A 172 9.68 -8.87 -8.45
N ALA A 173 8.77 -9.06 -7.48
CA ALA A 173 9.08 -8.87 -6.07
C ALA A 173 10.14 -9.85 -5.54
N GLY A 174 10.18 -11.08 -6.05
CA GLY A 174 11.20 -12.06 -5.65
C GLY A 174 11.23 -13.33 -6.51
N PRO A 175 12.10 -13.41 -7.54
CA PRO A 175 12.23 -14.61 -8.37
C PRO A 175 12.56 -15.90 -7.59
N PRO A 176 13.45 -15.91 -6.57
CA PRO A 176 13.73 -17.12 -5.80
C PRO A 176 12.50 -17.64 -5.03
N ALA A 177 11.75 -16.71 -4.42
CA ALA A 177 10.52 -17.04 -3.71
C ALA A 177 9.44 -17.56 -4.67
N TYR A 178 9.26 -16.91 -5.82
CA TYR A 178 8.35 -17.35 -6.87
C TYR A 178 8.65 -18.79 -7.32
N ASN A 179 9.91 -19.09 -7.63
CA ASN A 179 10.33 -20.42 -8.05
C ASN A 179 10.12 -21.47 -6.95
N HIS A 180 10.32 -21.09 -5.68
CA HIS A 180 10.03 -21.96 -4.54
C HIS A 180 8.52 -22.28 -4.44
N LEU A 181 7.66 -21.27 -4.56
CA LEU A 181 6.20 -21.45 -4.53
C LEU A 181 5.70 -22.29 -5.71
N TYR A 182 6.22 -22.04 -6.92
CA TYR A 182 5.92 -22.85 -8.10
C TYR A 182 6.27 -24.32 -7.88
N ARG A 183 7.46 -24.63 -7.34
CA ARG A 183 7.88 -26.01 -7.01
C ARG A 183 7.04 -26.65 -5.89
N LYS A 184 6.50 -25.85 -4.97
CA LYS A 184 5.56 -26.33 -3.94
C LYS A 184 4.16 -26.66 -4.46
N GLY A 185 3.87 -26.40 -5.74
CA GLY A 185 2.57 -26.70 -6.35
C GLY A 185 1.57 -25.55 -6.29
N PHE A 186 2.00 -24.32 -6.03
CA PHE A 186 1.12 -23.16 -6.22
C PHE A 186 0.68 -23.05 -7.69
N PRO A 187 -0.56 -22.62 -7.97
CA PRO A 187 -1.10 -22.49 -9.33
C PRO A 187 -0.49 -21.26 -10.03
N LEU A 188 0.81 -21.30 -10.29
CA LEU A 188 1.58 -20.22 -10.90
C LEU A 188 2.00 -20.63 -12.32
N PRO A 189 2.06 -19.69 -13.28
CA PRO A 189 2.62 -19.98 -14.60
C PRO A 189 4.10 -20.36 -14.50
N SER A 190 4.58 -21.15 -15.47
CA SER A 190 6.00 -21.46 -15.53
C SER A 190 6.83 -20.23 -15.91
N ARG A 191 8.12 -20.26 -15.57
CA ARG A 191 9.09 -19.22 -15.98
C ARG A 191 9.03 -18.98 -17.49
N ALA A 192 9.00 -20.03 -18.31
CA ALA A 192 8.93 -19.91 -19.76
C ALA A 192 7.65 -19.20 -20.23
N THR A 193 6.50 -19.50 -19.61
CA THR A 193 5.23 -18.81 -19.92
C THR A 193 5.29 -17.34 -19.56
N LEU A 194 5.87 -16.98 -18.40
CA LEU A 194 6.07 -15.58 -18.00
C LEU A 194 6.90 -14.81 -19.02
N TYR A 195 8.06 -15.32 -19.43
CA TYR A 195 8.93 -14.63 -20.38
C TYR A 195 8.31 -14.53 -21.78
N ARG A 196 7.54 -15.54 -22.22
CA ARG A 196 6.80 -15.45 -23.47
C ARG A 196 5.78 -14.31 -23.45
N TRP A 197 5.03 -14.16 -22.35
CA TRP A 197 4.08 -13.06 -22.19
C TRP A 197 4.75 -11.69 -22.05
N LEU A 198 5.96 -11.64 -21.49
CA LEU A 198 6.75 -10.41 -21.43
C LEU A 198 7.34 -10.04 -22.79
N ALA A 199 7.57 -11.00 -23.68
CA ALA A 199 8.09 -10.75 -25.02
C ALA A 199 7.09 -9.95 -25.89
N ASP A 200 5.79 -10.08 -25.62
CA ASP A 200 4.73 -9.34 -26.33
C ASP A 200 4.78 -7.82 -26.04
N VAL A 201 5.39 -7.41 -24.92
CA VAL A 201 5.50 -6.00 -24.54
C VAL A 201 6.82 -5.46 -25.10
N ASN A 202 6.75 -4.77 -26.23
CA ASN A 202 7.93 -4.11 -26.78
C ASN A 202 8.21 -2.80 -26.03
N ILE A 203 9.48 -2.57 -25.72
CA ILE A 203 9.98 -1.34 -25.12
C ILE A 203 11.23 -0.94 -25.89
N SER A 204 11.19 0.25 -26.48
CA SER A 204 12.27 0.91 -27.21
C SER A 204 12.82 2.08 -26.40
N THR A 205 14.07 2.46 -26.65
CA THR A 205 14.68 3.67 -26.07
C THR A 205 13.92 4.93 -26.48
N GLY A 206 14.15 6.01 -25.73
CA GLY A 206 13.43 7.26 -25.83
C GLY A 206 12.20 7.29 -24.92
N THR A 207 11.15 7.93 -25.40
CA THR A 207 9.87 8.10 -24.66
C THR A 207 9.07 6.80 -24.63
N LEU A 208 8.58 6.45 -23.44
CA LEU A 208 7.76 5.26 -23.19
C LEU A 208 6.29 5.52 -23.54
N ASP A 209 5.98 5.63 -24.82
CA ASP A 209 4.64 5.99 -25.31
C ASP A 209 3.55 5.02 -24.83
N VAL A 210 3.86 3.72 -24.78
CA VAL A 210 2.94 2.70 -24.24
C VAL A 210 2.57 2.98 -22.78
N VAL A 211 3.51 3.47 -21.97
CA VAL A 211 3.23 3.80 -20.56
C VAL A 211 2.42 5.08 -20.47
N ILE A 212 2.82 6.11 -21.22
CA ILE A 212 2.14 7.43 -21.23
C ILE A 212 0.69 7.28 -21.70
N ASP A 213 0.43 6.47 -22.73
CA ASP A 213 -0.91 6.20 -23.23
C ASP A 213 -1.77 5.42 -22.22
N LEU A 214 -1.16 4.51 -21.44
CA LEU A 214 -1.86 3.76 -20.39
C LEU A 214 -2.10 4.57 -19.12
N MET A 215 -1.43 5.72 -18.97
CA MET A 215 -1.69 6.62 -17.85
C MET A 215 -3.02 7.34 -18.01
N GLU A 216 -3.49 7.57 -19.25
CA GLU A 216 -4.69 8.36 -19.55
C GLU A 216 -5.89 7.96 -18.68
N ASN A 217 -6.32 8.90 -17.83
CA ASN A 217 -7.39 8.70 -16.86
C ASN A 217 -8.29 9.94 -16.82
N GLU A 218 -9.41 9.89 -17.52
CA GLU A 218 -10.37 11.01 -17.58
C GLU A 218 -11.06 11.28 -16.24
N GLU A 219 -11.25 10.27 -15.40
CA GLU A 219 -11.93 10.38 -14.10
C GLU A 219 -11.09 11.11 -13.04
N MET A 220 -9.77 11.19 -13.24
CA MET A 220 -8.87 11.86 -12.30
C MET A 220 -9.02 13.39 -12.39
N PRO A 221 -9.26 14.10 -11.27
CA PRO A 221 -9.29 15.56 -11.23
C PRO A 221 -7.99 16.19 -11.75
N GLU A 222 -8.06 17.37 -12.36
CA GLU A 222 -6.90 18.05 -12.94
C GLU A 222 -5.76 18.27 -11.93
N VAL A 223 -6.10 18.69 -10.70
CA VAL A 223 -5.14 18.89 -9.60
C VAL A 223 -4.38 17.59 -9.26
N ASP A 224 -5.02 16.43 -9.43
CA ASP A 224 -4.43 15.12 -9.18
C ASP A 224 -3.49 14.66 -10.31
N LYS A 225 -3.64 15.25 -11.50
CA LYS A 225 -2.80 15.00 -12.68
C LYS A 225 -1.55 15.88 -12.73
N LEU A 226 -1.48 16.94 -11.92
CA LEU A 226 -0.27 17.76 -11.79
C LEU A 226 0.91 16.88 -11.40
N CYS A 227 2.00 16.99 -12.15
CA CYS A 227 3.15 16.12 -11.98
C CYS A 227 4.48 16.85 -12.03
N VAL A 228 5.48 16.20 -11.46
CA VAL A 228 6.88 16.58 -11.43
C VAL A 228 7.64 15.56 -12.27
N LEU A 229 8.53 16.04 -13.14
CA LEU A 229 9.40 15.18 -13.93
C LEU A 229 10.80 15.16 -13.30
N SER A 230 11.14 14.03 -12.67
CA SER A 230 12.47 13.83 -12.08
C SER A 230 13.31 12.94 -13.00
N PHE A 231 14.57 13.29 -13.21
CA PHE A 231 15.48 12.51 -14.04
C PHE A 231 16.90 12.49 -13.50
N ASP A 232 17.56 11.36 -13.71
CA ASP A 232 18.94 11.11 -13.29
C ASP A 232 19.54 9.99 -14.16
N GLU A 233 20.86 9.80 -14.06
CA GLU A 233 21.59 8.75 -14.75
C GLU A 233 22.07 7.66 -13.77
N MET A 234 22.09 6.41 -14.23
CA MET A 234 22.81 5.34 -13.52
C MET A 234 23.87 4.71 -14.39
N LYS A 235 25.01 4.39 -13.76
CA LYS A 235 26.08 3.63 -14.42
C LYS A 235 25.65 2.20 -14.69
N VAL A 236 25.87 1.73 -15.91
CA VAL A 236 25.63 0.37 -16.38
C VAL A 236 26.96 -0.30 -16.76
N ALA A 237 26.96 -1.63 -16.82
CA ALA A 237 28.12 -2.41 -17.27
C ALA A 237 28.25 -2.31 -18.80
N ALA A 238 29.31 -1.66 -19.26
CA ALA A 238 29.61 -1.54 -20.68
C ALA A 238 29.97 -2.91 -21.27
N ALA A 239 29.09 -3.46 -22.10
CA ALA A 239 29.26 -4.73 -22.78
C ALA A 239 28.56 -4.70 -24.14
N PHE A 240 29.09 -5.45 -25.11
CA PHE A 240 28.37 -5.75 -26.35
C PHE A 240 27.32 -6.81 -26.05
N GLU A 241 26.07 -6.55 -26.43
CA GLU A 241 24.98 -7.51 -26.28
C GLU A 241 24.13 -7.60 -27.54
N HIS A 242 23.61 -8.79 -27.81
CA HIS A 242 22.78 -9.07 -28.97
C HIS A 242 21.37 -9.44 -28.52
N ASP A 243 20.37 -8.63 -28.87
CA ASP A 243 18.96 -8.94 -28.64
C ASP A 243 18.43 -9.80 -29.79
N SER A 244 18.57 -11.12 -29.64
CA SER A 244 18.08 -12.10 -30.63
C SER A 244 16.60 -11.99 -30.99
N SER A 245 15.78 -11.32 -30.15
CA SER A 245 14.34 -11.16 -30.42
C SER A 245 14.06 -10.03 -31.40
N ALA A 246 14.92 -9.01 -31.44
CA ALA A 246 14.82 -7.85 -32.31
C ALA A 246 15.89 -7.84 -33.42
N ASP A 247 16.87 -8.74 -33.35
CA ASP A 247 18.06 -8.77 -34.20
C ASP A 247 18.82 -7.43 -34.15
N VAL A 248 19.03 -6.94 -32.92
CA VAL A 248 19.69 -5.65 -32.65
C VAL A 248 20.92 -5.88 -31.78
N ASP A 249 22.06 -5.37 -32.25
CA ASP A 249 23.28 -5.27 -31.48
C ASP A 249 23.30 -3.98 -30.66
N TYR A 250 23.55 -4.13 -29.36
CA TYR A 250 23.73 -3.04 -28.42
C TYR A 250 25.23 -2.79 -28.24
N GLU A 251 25.66 -1.59 -28.62
CA GLU A 251 27.01 -1.12 -28.35
C GLU A 251 27.22 -0.86 -26.84
N PRO A 252 28.46 -0.98 -26.34
CA PRO A 252 28.78 -0.72 -24.94
C PRO A 252 28.40 0.69 -24.53
N SER A 253 27.36 0.80 -23.71
CA SER A 253 26.94 2.04 -23.07
C SER A 253 27.38 2.07 -21.61
N THR A 254 27.72 3.24 -21.10
CA THR A 254 28.24 3.42 -19.74
C THR A 254 27.20 3.94 -18.75
N TYR A 255 26.16 4.61 -19.25
CA TYR A 255 25.08 5.18 -18.45
C TYR A 255 23.73 4.94 -19.12
N VAL A 256 22.68 4.93 -18.30
CA VAL A 256 21.29 5.00 -18.75
C VAL A 256 20.64 6.21 -18.09
N GLN A 257 20.07 7.08 -18.92
CA GLN A 257 19.26 8.21 -18.51
C GLN A 257 17.83 7.73 -18.30
N LEU A 258 17.20 8.10 -17.19
CA LEU A 258 15.82 7.74 -16.87
C LEU A 258 15.05 8.97 -16.41
N ALA A 259 13.84 9.17 -16.93
CA ALA A 259 12.90 10.16 -16.40
C ALA A 259 11.62 9.49 -15.88
N ILE A 260 11.19 9.89 -14.68
CA ILE A 260 9.99 9.42 -14.00
C ILE A 260 9.06 10.61 -13.79
N ALA A 261 7.82 10.48 -14.26
CA ALA A 261 6.75 11.40 -13.92
C ALA A 261 6.13 10.97 -12.58
N ARG A 262 6.00 11.91 -11.65
CA ARG A 262 5.46 11.68 -10.31
C ARG A 262 4.34 12.67 -10.02
N GLY A 263 3.19 12.18 -9.55
CA GLY A 263 2.09 13.05 -9.13
C GLY A 263 2.51 13.99 -8.01
N LEU A 264 2.16 15.27 -8.12
CA LEU A 264 2.43 16.29 -7.10
C LEU A 264 1.40 16.23 -5.97
N ASN A 265 0.11 16.11 -6.31
CA ASN A 265 -0.98 16.01 -5.32
C ASN A 265 -1.26 14.55 -4.94
N LYS A 266 -1.66 13.71 -5.91
CA LYS A 266 -1.90 12.27 -5.68
C LYS A 266 -0.63 11.44 -5.78
N SER A 267 -0.56 10.38 -4.99
CA SER A 267 0.61 9.49 -4.97
C SER A 267 0.54 8.50 -6.14
N TRP A 268 1.23 8.83 -7.22
CA TRP A 268 1.45 7.95 -8.37
C TRP A 268 2.80 8.29 -9.01
N GLU A 269 3.39 7.33 -9.71
CA GLU A 269 4.67 7.49 -10.40
C GLU A 269 4.76 6.52 -11.57
N GLN A 270 5.38 6.94 -12.67
CA GLN A 270 5.63 6.10 -13.84
C GLN A 270 6.93 6.50 -14.54
N PRO A 271 7.77 5.54 -14.98
CA PRO A 271 8.85 5.84 -15.90
C PRO A 271 8.27 6.25 -17.26
N VAL A 272 8.72 7.38 -17.80
CA VAL A 272 8.20 7.96 -19.05
C VAL A 272 9.26 8.08 -20.14
N PHE A 273 10.54 7.96 -19.77
CA PHE A 273 11.65 8.03 -20.71
C PHE A 273 12.81 7.18 -20.20
N PHE A 274 13.49 6.47 -21.10
CA PHE A 274 14.80 5.92 -20.83
C PHE A 274 15.65 5.88 -22.10
N ASP A 275 16.94 6.14 -22.00
CA ASP A 275 17.86 6.00 -23.13
C ASP A 275 19.30 5.75 -22.65
N PHE A 276 20.15 5.23 -23.52
CA PHE A 276 21.52 4.82 -23.19
C PHE A 276 22.55 5.80 -23.73
N SER A 277 23.51 6.17 -22.88
CA SER A 277 24.63 7.08 -23.25
C SER A 277 24.19 8.44 -23.80
N THR A 278 23.02 8.93 -23.41
CA THR A 278 22.51 10.26 -23.76
C THR A 278 22.37 11.13 -22.52
N LEU A 279 22.66 12.41 -22.64
CA LEU A 279 22.31 13.41 -21.62
C LEU A 279 20.88 13.89 -21.83
N MET A 280 20.25 14.45 -20.79
CA MET A 280 18.99 15.17 -20.96
C MET A 280 19.26 16.52 -21.63
N ASP A 281 18.75 16.68 -22.85
CA ASP A 281 18.75 17.95 -23.58
C ASP A 281 17.35 18.60 -23.59
N ALA A 282 17.29 19.87 -23.99
CA ALA A 282 16.04 20.62 -24.01
C ALA A 282 14.99 20.02 -24.97
N ASP A 283 15.40 19.48 -26.13
CA ASP A 283 14.47 18.92 -27.13
C ASP A 283 13.80 17.64 -26.63
N THR A 284 14.59 16.75 -26.03
CA THR A 284 14.12 15.52 -25.39
C THR A 284 13.19 15.84 -24.23
N LEU A 285 13.58 16.79 -23.37
CA LEU A 285 12.76 17.24 -22.25
C LEU A 285 11.41 17.80 -22.74
N HIS A 286 11.43 18.69 -23.74
CA HIS A 286 10.22 19.26 -24.32
C HIS A 286 9.34 18.19 -24.98
N SER A 287 9.93 17.18 -25.62
CA SER A 287 9.20 16.05 -26.20
C SER A 287 8.45 15.26 -25.13
N ILE A 288 9.10 14.94 -24.00
CA ILE A 288 8.47 14.24 -22.87
C ILE A 288 7.30 15.07 -22.31
N ILE A 289 7.55 16.36 -22.04
CA ILE A 289 6.55 17.29 -21.50
C ILE A 289 5.33 17.38 -22.43
N ASN A 290 5.56 17.55 -23.73
CA ASN A 290 4.49 17.63 -24.72
C ASN A 290 3.64 16.35 -24.79
N LYS A 291 4.27 15.18 -24.67
CA LYS A 291 3.53 13.90 -24.66
C LYS A 291 2.67 13.74 -23.41
N LEU A 292 3.20 14.12 -22.24
CA LEU A 292 2.41 14.13 -20.99
C LEU A 292 1.25 15.12 -21.06
N HIS A 293 1.51 16.33 -21.55
CA HIS A 293 0.49 17.36 -21.70
C HIS A 293 -0.66 16.92 -22.63
N LYS A 294 -0.35 16.26 -23.76
CA LYS A 294 -1.36 15.70 -24.68
C LYS A 294 -2.26 14.64 -24.01
N ARG A 295 -1.79 13.96 -22.97
CA ARG A 295 -2.58 13.01 -22.16
C ARG A 295 -3.24 13.64 -20.94
N GLY A 296 -3.20 14.97 -20.83
CA GLY A 296 -3.82 15.73 -19.76
C GLY A 296 -3.03 15.71 -18.44
N TYR A 297 -1.72 15.41 -18.47
CA TYR A 297 -0.83 15.45 -17.30
C TYR A 297 0.07 16.70 -17.37
N PRO A 298 -0.29 17.80 -16.68
CA PRO A 298 0.51 19.01 -16.71
C PRO A 298 1.78 18.81 -15.86
N VAL A 299 2.94 18.99 -16.48
CA VAL A 299 4.22 19.03 -15.78
C VAL A 299 4.41 20.44 -15.23
N VAL A 300 4.47 20.58 -13.90
CA VAL A 300 4.62 21.90 -13.24
C VAL A 300 6.03 22.13 -12.69
N ALA A 301 6.82 21.07 -12.57
CA ALA A 301 8.20 21.17 -12.13
C ALA A 301 9.07 20.07 -12.73
N ILE A 302 10.37 20.35 -12.86
CA ILE A 302 11.41 19.37 -13.17
C ILE A 302 12.43 19.30 -12.03
N VAL A 303 13.00 18.12 -11.80
CA VAL A 303 14.02 17.89 -10.77
C VAL A 303 15.20 17.14 -11.38
N SER A 304 16.41 17.68 -11.20
CA SER A 304 17.67 17.06 -11.61
C SER A 304 18.74 17.20 -10.53
N ASP A 305 19.85 16.47 -10.67
CA ASP A 305 21.06 16.76 -9.91
C ASP A 305 21.80 18.00 -10.47
N LEU A 306 22.98 18.29 -9.93
CA LEU A 306 23.88 19.35 -10.41
C LEU A 306 25.07 18.82 -11.21
N GLY A 307 24.92 17.70 -11.92
CA GLY A 307 25.88 17.21 -12.89
C GLY A 307 26.12 18.21 -14.02
N ALA A 308 27.27 18.14 -14.69
CA ALA A 308 27.65 19.09 -15.73
C ALA A 308 26.65 19.15 -16.91
N GLY A 309 26.08 18.00 -17.29
CA GLY A 309 25.03 17.92 -18.31
C GLY A 309 23.77 18.69 -17.88
N ASN A 310 23.31 18.50 -16.65
CA ASN A 310 22.12 19.19 -16.11
C ASN A 310 22.34 20.69 -15.92
N GLN A 311 23.56 21.13 -15.57
CA GLN A 311 23.91 22.56 -15.56
C GLN A 311 23.88 23.19 -16.97
N THR A 312 24.24 22.41 -17.99
CA THR A 312 24.14 22.85 -19.39
C THR A 312 22.68 22.98 -19.80
N LEU A 313 21.84 21.99 -19.49
CA LEU A 313 20.39 22.03 -19.69
C LEU A 313 19.75 23.26 -19.01
N TRP A 314 20.15 23.57 -17.77
CA TRP A 314 19.66 24.78 -17.09
C TRP A 314 20.02 26.05 -17.86
N THR A 315 21.21 26.10 -18.46
CA THR A 315 21.65 27.25 -19.26
C THR A 315 20.84 27.35 -20.56
N GLU A 316 20.57 26.23 -21.24
CA GLU A 316 19.74 26.16 -22.44
C GLU A 316 18.29 26.62 -22.17
N LEU A 317 17.74 26.24 -21.02
CA LEU A 317 16.40 26.66 -20.57
C LEU A 317 16.36 28.12 -20.04
N GLY A 318 17.52 28.79 -19.97
CA GLY A 318 17.64 30.17 -19.49
C GLY A 318 17.46 30.32 -17.97
N ILE A 319 17.83 29.28 -17.20
CA ILE A 319 17.67 29.22 -15.75
C ILE A 319 18.81 29.93 -15.03
N SER A 320 18.42 30.86 -14.17
CA SER A 320 19.29 31.70 -13.34
C SER A 320 18.67 31.91 -11.96
N GLU A 321 19.39 32.59 -11.08
CA GLU A 321 18.90 32.92 -9.74
C GLU A 321 17.64 33.79 -9.77
N THR A 322 17.44 34.57 -10.83
CA THR A 322 16.28 35.45 -11.01
C THR A 322 15.17 34.84 -11.86
N LYS A 323 15.50 33.93 -12.79
CA LYS A 323 14.56 33.19 -13.63
C LYS A 323 14.69 31.70 -13.35
N ASN A 324 13.80 31.17 -12.53
CA ASN A 324 13.83 29.79 -12.02
C ASN A 324 12.75 28.87 -12.63
N TRP A 325 12.13 29.33 -13.72
CA TRP A 325 11.13 28.61 -14.48
C TRP A 325 11.28 28.90 -15.98
N PHE A 326 10.71 28.03 -16.81
CA PHE A 326 10.57 28.22 -18.24
C PHE A 326 9.13 27.98 -18.68
N THR A 327 8.76 28.53 -19.83
CA THR A 327 7.41 28.39 -20.40
C THR A 327 7.22 26.98 -20.94
N HIS A 328 6.03 26.41 -20.75
CA HIS A 328 5.70 25.10 -21.29
C HIS A 328 5.77 25.09 -22.83
N PRO A 329 6.35 24.04 -23.45
CA PRO A 329 6.64 24.02 -24.88
C PRO A 329 5.41 24.00 -25.81
N ALA A 330 4.22 23.67 -25.29
CA ALA A 330 2.96 23.69 -26.05
C ALA A 330 1.91 24.68 -25.52
N ASP A 331 2.19 25.41 -24.43
CA ASP A 331 1.21 26.31 -23.81
C ASP A 331 1.93 27.49 -23.14
N GLU A 332 1.75 28.70 -23.68
CA GLU A 332 2.45 29.89 -23.20
C GLU A 332 2.00 30.35 -21.80
N ASP A 333 0.82 29.91 -21.36
CA ASP A 333 0.23 30.26 -20.05
C ASP A 333 0.65 29.27 -18.94
N LEU A 334 1.38 28.21 -19.28
CA LEU A 334 1.89 27.23 -18.33
C LEU A 334 3.38 27.47 -18.03
N LYS A 335 3.72 27.41 -16.74
CA LYS A 335 5.10 27.54 -16.25
C LYS A 335 5.59 26.23 -15.66
N ILE A 336 6.86 25.94 -15.90
CA ILE A 336 7.54 24.77 -15.36
C ILE A 336 8.71 25.25 -14.52
N PHE A 337 8.65 24.97 -13.22
CA PHE A 337 9.67 25.38 -12.24
C PHE A 337 10.82 24.38 -12.17
N VAL A 338 12.04 24.88 -12.00
CA VAL A 338 13.24 24.03 -11.99
C VAL A 338 13.75 23.85 -10.57
N PHE A 339 14.02 22.61 -10.19
CA PHE A 339 14.60 22.24 -8.90
C PHE A 339 15.86 21.41 -9.10
N SER A 340 16.84 21.66 -8.25
CA SER A 340 17.94 20.75 -7.96
C SER A 340 17.53 19.78 -6.84
N ASP A 341 18.09 18.58 -6.86
CA ASP A 341 17.86 17.61 -5.79
C ASP A 341 18.40 18.08 -4.41
N THR A 342 17.49 18.33 -3.47
CA THR A 342 17.82 18.84 -2.13
C THR A 342 18.71 17.87 -1.32
N PRO A 343 18.45 16.54 -1.29
CA PRO A 343 19.40 15.54 -0.77
C PRO A 343 20.83 15.66 -1.32
N HIS A 344 20.99 15.93 -2.62
CA HIS A 344 22.30 16.19 -3.20
C HIS A 344 22.91 17.50 -2.70
N LEU A 345 22.12 18.58 -2.64
CA LEU A 345 22.58 19.88 -2.12
C LEU A 345 23.11 19.80 -0.69
N ILE A 346 22.42 19.10 0.21
CA ILE A 346 22.89 18.96 1.60
C ILE A 346 24.20 18.16 1.70
N LYS A 347 24.43 17.19 0.81
CA LYS A 347 25.71 16.49 0.69
C LYS A 347 26.84 17.42 0.25
N LEU A 348 26.59 18.30 -0.72
CA LEU A 348 27.57 19.29 -1.18
C LEU A 348 27.91 20.32 -0.11
N VAL A 349 26.91 20.83 0.63
CA VAL A 349 27.13 21.73 1.77
C VAL A 349 27.98 21.07 2.85
N ARG A 350 27.70 19.79 3.17
CA ARG A 350 28.49 19.00 4.11
C ARG A 350 29.94 18.88 3.63
N ASP A 351 30.14 18.48 2.39
CA ASP A 351 31.49 18.25 1.85
C ASP A 351 32.30 19.56 1.89
N GLN A 352 31.72 20.68 1.46
CA GLN A 352 32.36 22.00 1.57
C GLN A 352 32.71 22.38 3.02
N TYR A 353 31.78 22.19 3.95
CA TYR A 353 31.99 22.48 5.37
C TYR A 353 33.10 21.61 6.01
N VAL A 354 33.15 20.33 5.66
CA VAL A 354 34.12 19.36 6.18
C VAL A 354 35.51 19.56 5.58
N ASP A 355 35.58 19.88 4.29
CA ASP A 355 36.84 19.99 3.56
C ASP A 355 37.53 21.33 3.82
N SER A 356 36.79 22.46 3.74
CA SER A 356 37.37 23.81 3.80
C SER A 356 36.72 24.75 4.82
N GLY A 357 35.54 24.39 5.33
CA GLY A 357 34.71 25.27 6.17
C GLY A 357 33.93 26.31 5.37
N LEU A 358 33.16 27.12 6.09
CA LEU A 358 32.27 28.15 5.55
C LEU A 358 32.50 29.47 6.30
N ILE A 359 32.51 30.59 5.59
CA ILE A 359 32.58 31.93 6.18
C ILE A 359 31.15 32.48 6.31
N ILE A 360 30.69 32.68 7.53
CA ILE A 360 29.37 33.23 7.83
C ILE A 360 29.54 34.45 8.74
N ASN A 361 29.02 35.61 8.32
CA ASN A 361 29.13 36.87 9.07
C ASN A 361 30.57 37.21 9.49
N GLY A 362 31.54 36.98 8.59
CA GLY A 362 32.97 37.21 8.83
C GLY A 362 33.67 36.15 9.69
N LYS A 363 32.95 35.14 10.19
CA LYS A 363 33.53 34.05 10.99
C LYS A 363 33.71 32.78 10.16
N ARG A 364 34.90 32.19 10.22
CA ARG A 364 35.18 30.90 9.56
C ARG A 364 34.74 29.76 10.46
N LEU A 365 33.69 29.06 10.04
CA LEU A 365 33.10 27.89 10.69
C LEU A 365 33.70 26.64 10.03
N THR A 366 34.25 25.72 10.83
CA THR A 366 34.92 24.53 10.31
C THR A 366 34.57 23.31 11.14
N LYS A 367 34.92 22.12 10.66
CA LYS A 367 34.77 20.88 11.42
C LYS A 367 35.44 20.88 12.80
N SER A 368 36.38 21.80 13.09
CA SER A 368 37.04 21.90 14.40
C SER A 368 36.04 22.08 15.55
N THR A 369 34.98 22.87 15.35
CA THR A 369 33.92 23.07 16.34
C THR A 369 33.25 21.74 16.70
N VAL A 370 32.97 20.90 15.70
CA VAL A 370 32.35 19.58 15.90
C VAL A 370 33.35 18.60 16.54
N GLN A 371 34.63 18.63 16.16
CA GLN A 371 35.68 17.81 16.77
C GLN A 371 35.88 18.12 18.26
N GLN A 372 35.95 19.42 18.61
CA GLN A 372 36.03 19.87 20.00
C GLN A 372 34.81 19.38 20.79
N THR A 373 33.63 19.49 20.20
CA THR A 373 32.38 19.02 20.79
C THR A 373 32.40 17.50 21.04
N ILE A 374 32.79 16.69 20.03
CA ILE A 374 32.97 15.22 20.16
C ILE A 374 33.92 14.88 21.31
N SER A 375 35.04 15.60 21.43
CA SER A 375 36.05 15.36 22.49
C SER A 375 35.51 15.61 23.91
N HIS A 376 34.44 16.39 24.05
CA HIS A 376 33.79 16.68 25.32
C HIS A 376 32.61 15.75 25.63
N CYS A 377 32.11 14.97 24.66
CA CYS A 377 30.99 14.04 24.83
C CYS A 377 31.27 12.89 25.81
N ALA A 378 32.53 12.52 26.02
CA ALA A 378 32.90 11.46 26.97
C ALA A 378 32.81 11.88 28.45
N LYS A 379 32.50 13.15 28.73
CA LYS A 379 32.43 13.68 30.09
C LYS A 379 31.05 13.44 30.71
N PRO A 380 30.96 13.06 32.01
CA PRO A 380 29.70 12.66 32.66
C PRO A 380 28.57 13.71 32.56
N ASP A 381 28.94 14.99 32.67
CA ASP A 381 28.02 16.13 32.75
C ASP A 381 27.36 16.50 31.40
N VAL A 382 27.77 15.84 30.31
CA VAL A 382 27.36 16.14 28.93
C VAL A 382 26.62 14.97 28.30
N SER A 383 26.15 13.99 29.08
CA SER A 383 25.52 12.75 28.60
C SER A 383 24.12 12.95 27.98
N MET A 384 24.04 13.66 26.85
CA MET A 384 22.95 13.54 25.90
C MET A 384 23.29 12.47 24.87
N SER A 385 22.28 11.80 24.29
CA SER A 385 22.46 10.88 23.18
C SER A 385 22.99 11.63 21.95
N PHE A 386 24.32 11.70 21.83
CA PHE A 386 25.02 12.35 20.75
C PHE A 386 25.35 11.31 19.66
N ASN A 387 24.64 11.41 18.53
CA ASN A 387 24.75 10.44 17.43
C ASN A 387 25.86 10.77 16.42
N ILE A 388 26.68 11.78 16.69
CA ILE A 388 27.79 12.18 15.83
C ILE A 388 29.08 11.52 16.30
N THR A 389 29.83 11.00 15.33
CA THR A 389 31.10 10.30 15.50
C THR A 389 32.12 10.85 14.53
N ASP A 390 33.39 10.48 14.67
CA ASP A 390 34.44 10.88 13.73
C ASP A 390 34.13 10.49 12.27
N ASN A 391 33.32 9.45 12.04
CA ASN A 391 32.89 9.05 10.69
C ASN A 391 32.01 10.10 9.99
N HIS A 392 31.44 11.06 10.73
CA HIS A 392 30.68 12.17 10.16
C HIS A 392 31.60 13.29 9.61
N LEU A 393 32.86 13.31 10.04
CA LEU A 393 33.85 14.32 9.68
C LEU A 393 34.98 13.76 8.81
N ASN A 394 35.31 12.48 9.00
CA ASN A 394 36.30 11.73 8.22
C ASN A 394 35.58 10.81 7.24
N ILE A 395 34.95 11.41 6.23
CA ILE A 395 34.05 10.70 5.32
C ILE A 395 34.86 10.03 4.22
N GLY A 396 34.95 8.70 4.26
CA GLY A 396 35.52 7.92 3.16
C GLY A 396 34.67 8.02 1.87
N PRO A 397 35.23 7.73 0.68
CA PRO A 397 34.54 7.92 -0.60
C PRO A 397 33.16 7.27 -0.69
N LEU A 398 33.00 6.05 -0.17
CA LEU A 398 31.72 5.32 -0.17
C LEU A 398 30.68 5.96 0.76
N ALA A 399 31.12 6.56 1.88
CA ALA A 399 30.24 7.19 2.86
C ALA A 399 29.79 8.60 2.42
N LYS A 400 30.46 9.23 1.45
CA LYS A 400 30.06 10.55 0.92
C LYS A 400 28.66 10.53 0.31
N GLN A 401 28.24 9.41 -0.27
CA GLN A 401 26.89 9.28 -0.82
C GLN A 401 25.80 9.10 0.25
N ASN A 402 26.17 8.83 1.51
CA ASN A 402 25.20 8.59 2.57
C ASN A 402 24.57 9.90 3.07
N ILE A 403 23.34 10.16 2.63
CA ILE A 403 22.56 11.32 3.05
C ILE A 403 22.35 11.38 4.58
N LYS A 404 22.25 10.21 5.25
CA LYS A 404 21.99 10.13 6.69
C LYS A 404 23.11 10.79 7.50
N LEU A 405 24.37 10.66 7.07
CA LEU A 405 25.50 11.30 7.74
C LEU A 405 25.45 12.83 7.61
N ALA A 406 25.02 13.34 6.44
CA ALA A 406 24.86 14.78 6.22
C ALA A 406 23.73 15.36 7.09
N THR A 407 22.57 14.71 7.11
CA THR A 407 21.41 15.19 7.86
C THR A 407 21.61 15.07 9.37
N GLN A 408 22.33 14.04 9.84
CA GLN A 408 22.71 13.93 11.25
C GLN A 408 23.68 15.06 11.64
N LEU A 409 24.72 15.32 10.84
CA LEU A 409 25.68 16.40 11.11
C LEU A 409 24.97 17.74 11.28
N PHE A 410 24.15 18.13 10.30
CA PHE A 410 23.40 19.37 10.33
C PHE A 410 22.07 19.29 11.09
N SER A 411 21.94 18.42 12.10
CA SER A 411 20.69 18.30 12.85
C SER A 411 20.55 19.35 13.96
N ASN A 412 19.30 19.65 14.31
CA ASN A 412 18.99 20.50 15.47
C ASN A 412 19.60 19.94 16.78
N THR A 413 19.64 18.62 16.93
CA THR A 413 20.27 17.96 18.08
C THR A 413 21.77 18.24 18.15
N THR A 414 22.49 18.15 17.02
CA THR A 414 23.92 18.49 16.95
C THR A 414 24.16 19.95 17.33
N GLY A 415 23.38 20.89 16.75
CA GLY A 415 23.49 22.31 17.09
C GLY A 415 23.20 22.62 18.56
N SER A 416 22.16 22.01 19.13
CA SER A 416 21.79 22.17 20.55
C SER A 416 22.88 21.65 21.47
N PHE A 417 23.53 20.55 21.10
CA PHE A 417 24.62 19.97 21.86
C PHE A 417 25.88 20.85 21.84
N ILE A 418 26.24 21.41 20.69
CA ILE A 418 27.33 22.40 20.57
C ILE A 418 27.08 23.59 21.52
N ARG A 419 25.86 24.14 21.55
CA ARG A 419 25.51 25.24 22.48
C ARG A 419 25.61 24.79 23.94
N ARG A 420 25.16 23.57 24.26
CA ARG A 420 25.23 23.04 25.62
C ARG A 420 26.66 22.92 26.10
N CYS A 421 27.58 22.42 25.28
CA CYS A 421 29.01 22.36 25.62
C CYS A 421 29.56 23.76 25.96
N ASN A 422 29.26 24.75 25.11
CA ASN A 422 29.68 26.13 25.36
C ASN A 422 29.07 26.71 26.65
N ALA A 423 27.78 26.46 26.91
CA ALA A 423 27.09 26.91 28.12
C ALA A 423 27.62 26.26 29.42
N LEU A 424 28.19 25.06 29.33
CA LEU A 424 28.86 24.37 30.44
C LEU A 424 30.31 24.85 30.66
N GLY A 425 30.77 25.83 29.89
CA GLY A 425 32.13 26.38 30.01
C GLY A 425 33.21 25.55 29.30
N TYR A 426 32.83 24.59 28.45
CA TYR A 426 33.80 23.90 27.60
C TYR A 426 34.24 24.82 26.45
N ASN A 427 35.54 24.82 26.16
CA ASN A 427 36.11 25.68 25.13
C ASN A 427 35.79 25.14 23.73
N VAL A 428 34.71 25.65 23.14
CA VAL A 428 34.27 25.32 21.79
C VAL A 428 34.25 26.59 20.95
N GLN A 429 35.14 26.67 19.95
CA GLN A 429 35.26 27.85 19.10
C GLN A 429 34.06 27.98 18.15
N ASN A 430 33.58 29.21 17.96
CA ASN A 430 32.44 29.55 17.10
C ASN A 430 31.20 28.67 17.38
N ALA A 431 31.00 28.29 18.64
CA ALA A 431 29.94 27.36 19.04
C ALA A 431 28.54 27.87 18.69
N SER A 432 28.25 29.12 19.03
CA SER A 432 26.94 29.75 18.78
C SER A 432 26.66 29.83 17.29
N GLU A 433 27.61 30.34 16.50
CA GLU A 433 27.42 30.55 15.06
C GLU A 433 27.32 29.24 14.29
N THR A 434 28.09 28.23 14.67
CA THR A 434 27.98 26.89 14.08
C THR A 434 26.64 26.26 14.42
N ALA A 435 26.15 26.41 15.65
CA ALA A 435 24.85 25.92 16.05
C ALA A 435 23.68 26.66 15.37
N ASP A 436 23.81 27.97 15.14
CA ASP A 436 22.85 28.77 14.36
C ASP A 436 22.82 28.30 12.90
N LEU A 437 23.99 28.12 12.27
CA LEU A 437 24.09 27.60 10.91
C LEU A 437 23.44 26.20 10.79
N PHE A 438 23.75 25.29 11.71
CA PHE A 438 23.20 23.92 11.69
C PHE A 438 21.69 23.95 11.84
N LYS A 439 21.14 24.85 12.67
CA LYS A 439 19.70 25.02 12.80
C LYS A 439 19.05 25.49 11.50
N ILE A 440 19.66 26.46 10.82
CA ILE A 440 19.14 26.99 9.55
C ILE A 440 19.15 25.90 8.47
N ILE A 441 20.25 25.15 8.33
CA ILE A 441 20.35 24.04 7.37
C ILE A 441 19.34 22.93 7.69
N ASN A 442 19.20 22.55 8.97
CA ASN A 442 18.21 21.57 9.42
C ASN A 442 16.79 21.97 9.01
N ASP A 443 16.41 23.20 9.33
CA ASP A 443 15.07 23.71 9.11
C ASP A 443 14.78 23.87 7.63
N TRP A 444 15.76 24.37 6.85
CA TRP A 444 15.67 24.46 5.40
C TRP A 444 15.46 23.09 4.77
N PHE A 445 16.25 22.09 5.17
CA PHE A 445 16.10 20.73 4.66
C PHE A 445 14.74 20.11 5.05
N ALA A 446 14.24 20.42 6.25
CA ALA A 446 12.90 19.99 6.68
C ALA A 446 11.79 20.60 5.81
N VAL A 447 11.91 21.88 5.43
CA VAL A 447 10.98 22.55 4.51
C VAL A 447 10.97 21.85 3.14
N PHE A 448 12.12 21.41 2.64
CA PHE A 448 12.23 20.70 1.35
C PHE A 448 11.96 19.18 1.40
N ASN A 449 11.64 18.62 2.57
CA ASN A 449 11.43 17.18 2.74
C ASN A 449 10.15 16.82 3.52
N SER A 450 9.11 17.66 3.40
CA SER A 450 7.82 17.43 4.05
C SER A 450 7.04 16.29 3.36
N LYS A 451 6.58 15.30 4.14
CA LYS A 451 5.94 14.06 3.64
C LYS A 451 4.48 13.91 4.04
N SER A 452 4.08 14.49 5.16
CA SER A 452 2.72 14.38 5.67
C SER A 452 2.34 15.64 6.44
N SER A 453 1.05 15.98 6.43
CA SER A 453 0.50 16.97 7.35
C SER A 453 0.13 16.23 8.63
N THR A 454 0.89 16.42 9.70
CA THR A 454 0.48 15.97 11.04
C THR A 454 -0.01 17.19 11.79
N SER A 455 -1.22 17.16 12.36
CA SER A 455 -1.87 18.32 12.97
C SER A 455 -1.11 18.94 14.16
N ASN A 456 -0.05 18.27 14.66
CA ASN A 456 0.60 18.59 15.93
C ASN A 456 2.10 18.93 15.80
N SER A 457 2.69 19.04 14.61
CA SER A 457 4.09 19.50 14.50
C SER A 457 4.17 21.03 14.47
N ILE A 458 4.81 21.61 15.49
CA ILE A 458 5.18 23.05 15.58
C ILE A 458 6.51 23.29 14.79
N GLU A 459 6.82 22.43 13.84
CA GLU A 459 8.15 22.32 13.23
C GLU A 459 8.10 22.56 11.71
N PRO A 460 9.22 22.99 11.08
CA PRO A 460 9.34 23.21 9.63
C PRO A 460 9.08 21.97 8.76
N THR A 461 8.67 20.86 9.35
CA THR A 461 8.31 19.59 8.72
C THR A 461 6.90 19.58 8.12
N GLN A 462 6.08 20.59 8.43
CA GLN A 462 4.77 20.76 7.79
C GLN A 462 4.91 20.99 6.28
N PRO A 463 3.91 20.57 5.47
CA PRO A 463 3.87 20.90 4.05
C PRO A 463 3.99 22.40 3.78
N TYR A 464 4.67 22.77 2.69
CA TYR A 464 4.90 24.16 2.33
C TYR A 464 3.59 24.86 2.01
N GLY A 465 3.28 25.97 2.68
CA GLY A 465 1.99 26.67 2.61
C GLY A 465 1.16 26.60 3.89
N LYS A 466 1.43 25.65 4.80
CA LYS A 466 0.71 25.56 6.10
C LYS A 466 1.17 26.59 7.13
N GLN A 467 2.45 26.94 7.11
CA GLN A 467 3.09 27.89 8.03
C GLN A 467 3.97 28.84 7.21
N ILE A 468 3.34 29.51 6.24
CA ILE A 468 4.03 30.16 5.13
C ILE A 468 5.00 31.24 5.61
N GLU A 469 4.68 31.99 6.67
CA GLU A 469 5.53 33.04 7.21
C GLU A 469 6.83 32.48 7.80
N ILE A 470 6.74 31.37 8.55
CA ILE A 470 7.89 30.69 9.14
C ILE A 470 8.74 30.06 8.03
N GLN A 471 8.09 29.36 7.10
CA GLN A 471 8.75 28.66 5.99
C GLN A 471 9.48 29.67 5.09
N ARG A 472 8.84 30.78 4.69
CA ARG A 472 9.48 31.88 3.94
C ARG A 472 10.63 32.50 4.71
N GLY A 473 10.50 32.70 6.03
CA GLY A 473 11.58 33.20 6.86
C GLY A 473 12.81 32.28 6.87
N ILE A 474 12.61 30.96 6.85
CA ILE A 474 13.70 29.97 6.74
C ILE A 474 14.34 30.04 5.35
N LEU A 475 13.55 30.05 4.28
CA LEU A 475 14.06 30.17 2.91
C LEU A 475 14.86 31.46 2.71
N ALA A 476 14.36 32.59 3.21
CA ALA A 476 15.03 33.89 3.10
C ALA A 476 16.40 33.89 3.80
N LYS A 477 16.48 33.35 5.03
CA LYS A 477 17.77 33.21 5.75
C LYS A 477 18.75 32.31 5.01
N MET A 478 18.27 31.20 4.46
CA MET A 478 19.12 30.30 3.69
C MET A 478 19.61 30.96 2.40
N SER A 479 18.75 31.69 1.70
CA SER A 479 19.13 32.46 0.51
C SER A 479 20.14 33.56 0.84
N GLU A 480 19.94 34.32 1.93
CA GLU A 480 20.89 35.35 2.39
C GLU A 480 22.29 34.75 2.61
N ILE A 481 22.37 33.60 3.28
CA ILE A 481 23.62 32.90 3.49
C ILE A 481 24.23 32.48 2.14
N MET A 482 23.47 31.83 1.27
CA MET A 482 24.01 31.27 0.02
C MET A 482 24.36 32.33 -1.03
N SER A 483 23.75 33.52 -0.95
CA SER A 483 24.13 34.69 -1.76
C SER A 483 25.39 35.41 -1.24
N SER A 484 25.82 35.14 -0.01
CA SER A 484 27.03 35.75 0.56
C SER A 484 28.32 35.03 0.12
N GLU A 485 29.48 35.66 0.36
CA GLU A 485 30.80 35.09 0.07
C GLU A 485 31.20 33.98 1.06
N ILE A 486 30.44 32.88 1.11
CA ILE A 486 30.63 31.78 2.07
C ILE A 486 31.96 31.04 1.90
N LEU A 487 32.64 31.23 0.78
CA LEU A 487 33.94 30.63 0.46
C LEU A 487 35.11 31.60 0.70
N GLY A 488 34.80 32.87 0.99
CA GLY A 488 35.77 33.95 1.15
C GLY A 488 35.72 34.99 0.04
N VAL A 489 36.33 36.15 0.34
CA VAL A 489 36.32 37.32 -0.53
C VAL A 489 36.92 37.00 -1.90
N GLY A 490 36.17 37.29 -2.96
CA GLY A 490 36.60 37.08 -4.35
C GLY A 490 36.57 35.63 -4.83
N ALA A 491 36.08 34.68 -4.04
CA ALA A 491 35.84 33.30 -4.49
C ALA A 491 34.57 33.24 -5.36
N HIS A 492 34.63 32.46 -6.44
CA HIS A 492 33.46 32.22 -7.29
C HIS A 492 32.41 31.36 -6.57
N SER A 493 31.14 31.72 -6.74
CA SER A 493 30.00 30.95 -6.25
C SER A 493 30.01 29.55 -6.84
N LEU A 494 29.86 28.53 -5.99
CA LEU A 494 29.83 27.14 -6.42
C LEU A 494 28.43 26.74 -6.91
N PRO A 495 28.31 25.71 -7.77
CA PRO A 495 27.00 25.29 -8.31
C PRO A 495 25.94 25.00 -7.25
N PHE A 496 26.31 24.49 -6.08
CA PHE A 496 25.35 24.21 -5.00
C PHE A 496 24.72 25.49 -4.42
N GLN A 497 25.43 26.62 -4.39
CA GLN A 497 24.87 27.91 -3.95
C GLN A 497 23.76 28.34 -4.92
N LYS A 498 24.06 28.32 -6.23
CA LYS A 498 23.08 28.58 -7.29
C LYS A 498 21.88 27.63 -7.18
N GLY A 499 22.13 26.33 -6.98
CA GLY A 499 21.08 25.33 -6.80
C GLY A 499 20.15 25.62 -5.62
N ILE A 500 20.69 26.02 -4.46
CA ILE A 500 19.88 26.38 -3.28
C ILE A 500 19.05 27.65 -3.55
N LEU A 501 19.64 28.67 -4.18
CA LEU A 501 18.95 29.92 -4.51
C LEU A 501 17.80 29.67 -5.50
N VAL A 502 18.05 28.89 -6.55
CA VAL A 502 17.03 28.46 -7.52
C VAL A 502 15.94 27.67 -6.82
N ASN A 503 16.26 26.66 -6.01
CA ASN A 503 15.27 25.87 -5.26
C ASN A 503 14.36 26.75 -4.40
N ASN A 504 14.92 27.68 -3.63
CA ASN A 504 14.16 28.55 -2.74
C ASN A 504 13.18 29.43 -3.52
N ALA A 505 13.66 30.03 -4.62
CA ALA A 505 12.84 30.89 -5.46
C ALA A 505 11.80 30.10 -6.29
N SER A 506 12.14 28.89 -6.75
CA SER A 506 11.23 27.97 -7.43
C SER A 506 10.12 27.47 -6.50
N LEU A 507 10.42 27.16 -5.24
CA LEU A 507 9.40 26.70 -4.28
C LEU A 507 8.35 27.77 -4.01
N GLU A 508 8.79 29.01 -3.79
CA GLU A 508 7.91 30.16 -3.62
C GLU A 508 7.09 30.42 -4.88
N GLY A 509 7.73 30.44 -6.06
CA GLY A 509 7.07 30.66 -7.34
C GLY A 509 6.05 29.57 -7.68
N LEU A 510 6.40 28.30 -7.47
CA LEU A 510 5.51 27.16 -7.67
C LEU A 510 4.31 27.23 -6.72
N TYR A 511 4.53 27.57 -5.45
CA TYR A 511 3.44 27.72 -4.48
C TYR A 511 2.44 28.80 -4.90
N CYS A 512 2.90 29.99 -5.26
CA CYS A 512 2.02 31.06 -5.74
C CYS A 512 1.27 30.63 -7.01
N TYR A 513 1.97 30.04 -7.98
CA TYR A 513 1.38 29.56 -9.23
C TYR A 513 0.29 28.50 -9.00
N LEU A 514 0.54 27.52 -8.13
CA LEU A 514 -0.42 26.46 -7.83
C LEU A 514 -1.59 26.96 -6.98
N SER A 515 -1.36 27.92 -6.09
CA SER A 515 -2.42 28.55 -5.30
C SER A 515 -3.36 29.36 -6.19
N GLU A 516 -2.83 30.14 -7.13
CA GLU A 516 -3.60 30.98 -8.06
C GLU A 516 -4.36 30.17 -9.11
N LYS A 517 -3.72 29.16 -9.72
CA LYS A 517 -4.28 28.43 -10.87
C LYS A 517 -5.09 27.19 -10.49
N TYR A 518 -4.73 26.53 -9.38
CA TYR A 518 -5.28 25.23 -9.00
C TYR A 518 -5.87 25.20 -7.58
N GLU A 519 -5.93 26.36 -6.91
CA GLU A 519 -6.44 26.50 -5.54
C GLU A 519 -5.77 25.55 -4.52
N MET A 520 -4.51 25.17 -4.78
CA MET A 520 -3.76 24.29 -3.89
C MET A 520 -3.32 25.05 -2.63
N GLN A 521 -3.68 24.53 -1.46
CA GLN A 521 -3.36 25.17 -0.18
C GLN A 521 -1.91 24.94 0.28
N TYR A 522 -1.30 23.82 -0.11
CA TYR A 522 0.03 23.44 0.33
C TYR A 522 0.66 22.41 -0.63
N ILE A 523 1.99 22.24 -0.53
CA ILE A 523 2.78 21.33 -1.34
C ILE A 523 3.55 20.36 -0.44
N PHE A 524 3.51 19.06 -0.78
CA PHE A 524 4.41 18.06 -0.21
C PHE A 524 5.77 18.12 -0.90
N THR A 525 6.72 18.83 -0.30
CA THR A 525 8.03 19.10 -0.90
C THR A 525 8.91 17.87 -1.08
N SER A 526 8.63 16.76 -0.38
CA SER A 526 9.26 15.45 -0.65
C SER A 526 8.96 14.86 -2.03
N ARG A 527 8.08 15.51 -2.82
CA ARG A 527 7.79 15.19 -4.21
C ARG A 527 8.60 16.03 -5.20
N LEU A 528 9.39 16.98 -4.71
CA LEU A 528 10.30 17.83 -5.47
C LEU A 528 11.77 17.36 -5.27
N SER A 529 11.98 16.06 -5.15
CA SER A 529 13.30 15.41 -5.06
C SER A 529 13.44 14.31 -6.11
N GLN A 530 14.69 13.92 -6.40
CA GLN A 530 14.98 12.81 -7.32
C GLN A 530 15.06 11.45 -6.62
N ASP A 531 14.75 11.38 -5.31
CA ASP A 531 14.77 10.13 -4.52
C ASP A 531 13.97 9.00 -5.19
N ILE A 532 12.91 9.34 -5.94
CA ILE A 532 12.12 8.33 -6.64
C ILE A 532 12.91 7.63 -7.75
N VAL A 533 13.75 8.38 -8.47
CA VAL A 533 14.61 7.84 -9.53
C VAL A 533 15.71 7.00 -8.92
N GLU A 534 16.33 7.45 -7.82
CA GLU A 534 17.34 6.68 -7.10
C GLU A 534 16.76 5.36 -6.55
N ASN A 535 15.57 5.39 -5.94
CA ASN A 535 14.88 4.20 -5.46
C ASN A 535 14.54 3.24 -6.61
N PHE A 536 14.16 3.77 -7.76
CA PHE A 536 13.93 2.98 -8.96
C PHE A 536 15.22 2.29 -9.42
N PHE A 537 16.33 3.01 -9.49
CA PHE A 537 17.63 2.42 -9.83
C PHE A 537 18.06 1.33 -8.84
N ILE A 538 17.85 1.52 -7.54
CA ILE A 538 18.11 0.49 -6.53
C ILE A 538 17.26 -0.76 -6.81
N ALA A 539 15.99 -0.59 -7.18
CA ALA A 539 15.11 -1.70 -7.53
C ALA A 539 15.52 -2.43 -8.82
N MET A 540 16.15 -1.70 -9.77
CA MET A 540 16.66 -2.24 -11.03
C MET A 540 18.06 -2.84 -10.92
N ARG A 541 18.75 -2.76 -9.78
CA ARG A 541 20.04 -3.45 -9.61
C ARG A 541 19.81 -4.95 -9.33
N PRO A 542 20.59 -5.85 -9.97
CA PRO A 542 20.51 -7.28 -9.70
C PRO A 542 20.73 -7.59 -8.21
N LYS A 543 19.78 -8.30 -7.58
CA LYS A 543 19.90 -8.70 -6.17
C LYS A 543 20.67 -10.01 -6.06
N GLY A 544 21.86 -9.98 -5.46
CA GLY A 544 22.60 -11.18 -5.04
C GLY A 544 23.61 -11.75 -6.02
N GLU A 545 23.96 -11.03 -7.09
CA GLU A 545 25.07 -11.39 -7.99
C GLU A 545 26.29 -10.50 -7.75
N GLN A 546 27.48 -10.96 -8.15
CA GLN A 546 28.76 -10.22 -8.06
C GLN A 546 28.79 -8.95 -8.95
N PHE A 547 27.74 -8.71 -9.74
CA PHE A 547 27.61 -7.59 -10.65
C PHE A 547 26.67 -6.52 -10.07
N GLU A 548 27.25 -5.48 -9.44
CA GLU A 548 26.50 -4.34 -8.89
C GLU A 548 25.79 -3.49 -9.97
N HIS A 549 26.15 -3.66 -11.24
CA HIS A 549 25.67 -2.89 -12.37
C HIS A 549 25.12 -3.82 -13.46
N PRO A 550 23.85 -3.64 -13.89
CA PRO A 550 23.31 -4.40 -15.02
C PRO A 550 23.92 -3.91 -16.34
N THR A 551 23.91 -4.77 -17.36
CA THR A 551 24.16 -4.36 -18.75
C THR A 551 22.94 -3.61 -19.32
N PRO A 552 23.08 -2.86 -20.45
CA PRO A 552 21.97 -2.18 -21.09
C PRO A 552 20.76 -3.08 -21.40
N LEU A 553 21.00 -4.28 -21.96
CA LEU A 553 19.91 -5.19 -22.31
C LEU A 553 19.23 -5.75 -21.05
N GLN A 554 20.00 -6.07 -20.01
CA GLN A 554 19.46 -6.48 -18.71
C GLN A 554 18.58 -5.38 -18.11
N PHE A 555 19.03 -4.11 -18.15
CA PHE A 555 18.24 -2.98 -17.66
C PHE A 555 16.91 -2.85 -18.44
N LYS A 556 16.96 -2.90 -19.79
CA LYS A 556 15.78 -2.88 -20.65
C LYS A 556 14.79 -3.99 -20.28
N PHE A 557 15.26 -5.21 -20.03
CA PHE A 557 14.40 -6.34 -19.64
C PHE A 557 13.81 -6.18 -18.24
N MET A 558 14.56 -5.63 -17.28
CA MET A 558 14.05 -5.35 -15.93
C MET A 558 12.99 -4.24 -15.96
N LEU A 559 13.24 -3.16 -16.72
CA LEU A 559 12.28 -2.08 -16.96
C LEU A 559 11.00 -2.63 -17.62
N ARG A 560 11.13 -3.48 -18.64
CA ARG A 560 9.99 -4.16 -19.29
C ARG A 560 9.17 -4.99 -18.32
N LYS A 561 9.85 -5.74 -17.46
CA LYS A 561 9.20 -6.56 -16.43
C LYS A 561 8.46 -5.69 -15.40
N TYR A 562 9.06 -4.57 -14.99
CA TYR A 562 8.44 -3.61 -14.07
C TYR A 562 7.17 -3.00 -14.67
N ILE A 563 7.28 -2.44 -15.88
CA ILE A 563 6.15 -1.81 -16.59
C ILE A 563 5.02 -2.81 -16.81
N SER A 564 5.35 -4.04 -17.24
CA SER A 564 4.36 -5.10 -17.48
C SER A 564 3.64 -5.56 -16.20
N GLY A 565 4.31 -5.49 -15.05
CA GLY A 565 3.72 -5.78 -13.74
C GLY A 565 2.74 -4.69 -13.28
N MET A 566 2.98 -3.42 -13.65
CA MET A 566 2.15 -2.29 -13.24
C MET A 566 0.97 -2.03 -14.18
N THR A 567 1.21 -2.05 -15.50
CA THR A 567 0.21 -1.70 -16.53
C THR A 567 -1.01 -2.62 -16.56
N LYS A 568 -0.90 -3.85 -16.04
CA LYS A 568 -1.99 -4.83 -16.04
C LYS A 568 -2.66 -4.99 -14.65
N LEU A 569 -2.34 -4.13 -13.68
CA LEU A 569 -3.07 -4.01 -12.41
C LEU A 569 -4.12 -2.88 -12.44
N ASN A 570 -3.93 -1.88 -13.31
CA ASN A 570 -4.74 -0.65 -13.34
C ASN A 570 -5.94 -0.69 -14.31
N LYS A 571 -6.26 -1.83 -14.96
CA LYS A 571 -7.56 -1.94 -15.63
C LYS A 571 -8.63 -2.15 -14.55
N PRO A 572 -9.65 -1.27 -14.45
CA PRO A 572 -10.84 -1.59 -13.68
C PRO A 572 -11.34 -2.93 -14.17
N ILE A 573 -11.60 -3.83 -13.23
CA ILE A 573 -12.34 -5.04 -13.52
C ILE A 573 -13.74 -4.56 -13.88
N ASP A 574 -14.06 -4.50 -15.17
CA ASP A 574 -15.44 -4.46 -15.63
C ASP A 574 -16.09 -5.79 -15.21
N LYS A 575 -16.64 -5.80 -13.99
CA LYS A 575 -17.97 -6.28 -13.60
C LYS A 575 -18.18 -6.28 -12.09
#